data_AF-A0A7Y2CMM9-F1
#
_entry.id   AF-A0A7Y2CMM9-F1
#
_cell.length_a   1.000
_cell.length_b   1.000
_cell.length_c   1.000
_cell.angle_alpha   90.00
_cell.angle_beta   90.00
_cell.angle_gamma   90.00
#
_symmetry.space_group_name_H-M   'P 1'
#
loop_
_entity.id
_entity.type
_entity.pdbx_description
1 polymer ?
#
loop_
_entity_poly.entity_id
_entity_poly.type
_entity_poly.pdbx_seq_one_letter_code
_entity_poly.pdbx_strand_id
1 'polypeptide(L)'
;MDSIPMIGIVVVLAITGLSLLGMLLFGIRSFMFGKVSPMTTGAVLLPVVLLIVLGFVLGDWATAAIYSLIIMLVITALAMLLSSVKGLMGMG
;
A
#
# COMPACT_ATOMS: atom_id res chain seq x y z
N MET A 1 19.08 33.92 3.51
CA MET A 1 19.56 32.57 3.15
C MET A 1 18.42 31.59 3.46
N ASP A 2 17.22 31.88 2.95
CA ASP A 2 15.97 31.36 3.54
C ASP A 2 15.22 30.42 2.57
N SER A 3 15.78 30.22 1.37
CA SER A 3 15.20 29.42 0.28
C SER A 3 15.90 28.08 0.04
N ILE A 4 17.07 27.83 0.63
CA ILE A 4 17.75 26.53 0.59
C ILE A 4 16.87 25.38 1.14
N PRO A 5 16.15 25.53 2.28
CA PRO A 5 15.28 24.46 2.77
C PRO A 5 14.12 24.16 1.80
N MET A 6 13.56 25.18 1.13
CA MET A 6 12.44 25.01 0.20
C MET A 6 12.86 24.28 -1.08
N ILE A 7 14.03 24.61 -1.64
CA ILE A 7 14.59 23.91 -2.81
C ILE A 7 14.86 22.44 -2.47
N GLY A 8 15.41 22.17 -1.28
CA GLY A 8 15.64 20.81 -0.80
C GLY A 8 14.35 19.96 -0.75
N ILE A 9 13.26 20.51 -0.22
CA ILE A 9 11.96 19.82 -0.16
C ILE A 9 11.45 19.48 -1.55
N VAL A 10 11.50 20.43 -2.49
CA VAL A 10 11.02 20.22 -3.87
C VAL A 10 11.86 19.15 -4.58
N VAL A 11 13.18 19.16 -4.41
CA VAL A 11 14.06 18.15 -4.98
C VAL A 11 13.74 16.76 -4.42
N VAL A 12 13.56 16.63 -3.10
CA VAL A 12 13.18 15.37 -2.47
C VAL A 12 11.83 14.88 -3.01
N LEU A 13 10.81 15.74 -3.06
CA LEU A 13 9.50 15.38 -3.60
C LEU A 13 9.56 14.95 -5.07
N ALA A 14 10.35 15.64 -5.89
CA ALA A 14 10.54 15.28 -7.29
C ALA A 14 11.22 13.91 -7.45
N ILE A 15 12.29 13.66 -6.69
CA ILE A 15 13.01 12.37 -6.72
C ILE A 15 12.13 11.24 -6.19
N THR A 16 11.42 11.45 -5.08
CA THR A 16 10.47 10.48 -4.53
C THR A 16 9.36 10.18 -5.53
N GLY A 17 8.77 11.20 -6.15
CA GLY A 17 7.75 11.05 -7.19
C GLY A 17 8.24 10.23 -8.39
N LEU A 18 9.42 10.57 -8.94
CA LEU A 18 10.04 9.83 -10.04
C LEU A 18 10.34 8.37 -9.67
N SER A 19 10.81 8.13 -8.44
CA SER A 19 11.09 6.78 -7.95
C SER A 19 9.82 5.93 -7.86
N LEU A 20 8.73 6.50 -7.33
CA LEU A 20 7.43 5.84 -7.24
C LEU A 20 6.86 5.52 -8.64
N LEU A 21 6.99 6.44 -9.59
CA LEU A 21 6.59 6.19 -10.98
C LEU A 21 7.40 5.05 -11.61
N GLY A 22 8.72 5.02 -11.39
CA GLY A 22 9.57 3.92 -11.82
C GLY A 22 9.14 2.58 -11.23
N MET A 23 8.90 2.53 -9.92
CA MET A 23 8.42 1.33 -9.23
C MET A 23 7.07 0.85 -9.79
N LEU A 24 6.14 1.76 -10.07
CA LEU A 24 4.86 1.44 -10.70
C LEU A 24 5.04 0.81 -12.08
N LEU A 25 5.85 1.43 -12.94
CA LEU A 25 6.08 0.93 -14.30
C LEU A 25 6.76 -0.45 -14.30
N PHE A 26 7.79 -0.64 -13.47
CA PHE A 26 8.46 -1.93 -13.33
C PHE A 26 7.56 -2.99 -12.67
N GLY A 27 6.71 -2.59 -11.72
CA GLY A 27 5.73 -3.46 -11.08
C GLY A 27 4.68 -3.96 -12.08
N ILE A 28 4.08 -3.06 -12.86
CA ILE A 28 3.11 -3.41 -13.92
C ILE A 28 3.78 -4.31 -14.96
N ARG A 29 5.00 -3.96 -15.39
CA ARG A 29 5.79 -4.80 -16.30
C ARG A 29 5.98 -6.22 -15.74
N SER A 30 6.39 -6.33 -14.48
CA SER A 30 6.62 -7.62 -13.82
C SER A 30 5.36 -8.47 -13.73
N PHE A 31 4.22 -7.84 -13.43
CA PHE A 31 2.90 -8.47 -13.41
C PHE A 31 2.48 -8.98 -14.80
N MET A 32 2.62 -8.16 -15.85
CA MET A 32 2.28 -8.55 -17.23
C MET A 32 3.13 -9.71 -17.76
N PHE A 33 4.40 -9.81 -17.35
CA PHE A 33 5.27 -10.91 -17.72
C PHE A 33 5.12 -12.16 -16.82
N GLY A 34 4.12 -12.17 -15.92
CA GLY A 34 3.82 -13.34 -15.07
C GLY A 34 4.92 -13.69 -14.07
N LYS A 35 5.85 -12.76 -13.78
CA LYS A 35 6.98 -13.00 -12.86
C LYS A 35 6.55 -13.00 -11.39
N VAL A 36 5.33 -12.59 -11.10
CA VAL A 36 4.77 -12.44 -9.76
C VAL A 36 3.38 -13.05 -9.72
N SER A 37 3.02 -13.76 -8.64
CA SER A 37 1.70 -14.36 -8.53
C SER A 37 0.63 -13.25 -8.36
N PRO A 38 -0.50 -13.31 -9.09
CA PRO A 38 -1.55 -12.29 -8.98
C PRO A 38 -2.11 -12.14 -7.56
N MET A 39 -2.19 -13.26 -6.84
CA MET A 39 -2.66 -13.31 -5.45
C MET A 39 -1.74 -12.50 -4.53
N THR A 40 -0.43 -12.69 -4.63
CA THR A 40 0.55 -11.94 -3.83
C THR A 40 0.56 -10.46 -4.21
N THR A 41 0.46 -10.14 -5.51
CA THR A 41 0.40 -8.76 -5.98
C THR A 41 -0.84 -8.04 -5.44
N GLY A 42 -2.00 -8.70 -5.47
CA GLY A 42 -3.25 -8.16 -4.91
C GLY A 42 -3.13 -7.88 -3.42
N ALA A 43 -2.58 -8.82 -2.64
CA ALA A 43 -2.40 -8.64 -1.20
C ALA A 43 -1.46 -7.46 -0.85
N VAL A 44 -0.38 -7.28 -1.62
CA VAL A 44 0.56 -6.16 -1.43
C VAL A 44 -0.04 -4.82 -1.86
N LEU A 45 -0.85 -4.80 -2.91
CA LEU A 45 -1.48 -3.57 -3.41
C LEU A 45 -2.73 -3.17 -2.62
N LEU A 46 -3.34 -4.10 -1.88
CA LEU A 46 -4.58 -3.87 -1.14
C LEU A 46 -4.55 -2.60 -0.26
N PRO A 47 -3.52 -2.31 0.55
CA PRO A 47 -3.49 -1.11 1.39
C PRO A 47 -3.50 0.18 0.56
N VAL A 48 -2.77 0.17 -0.56
CA VAL A 48 -2.65 1.33 -1.47
C VAL A 48 -3.97 1.60 -2.16
N VAL A 49 -4.60 0.56 -2.71
CA VAL A 49 -5.92 0.67 -3.36
C VAL A 49 -6.96 1.17 -2.36
N LEU A 50 -6.94 0.64 -1.14
CA LEU A 50 -7.89 0.99 -0.10
C LEU A 50 -7.72 2.45 0.35
N LEU A 51 -6.48 2.93 0.51
CA LEU A 51 -6.18 4.33 0.79
C LEU A 51 -6.64 5.26 -0.34
N ILE A 52 -6.39 4.90 -1.60
CA ILE A 52 -6.80 5.70 -2.76
C ILE A 52 -8.33 5.80 -2.82
N VAL A 53 -9.03 4.67 -2.71
CA VAL A 53 -10.50 4.62 -2.76
C VAL A 53 -11.10 5.44 -1.61
N LEU A 54 -10.62 5.27 -0.38
CA LEU A 54 -11.11 6.04 0.77
C LEU A 54 -10.78 7.52 0.65
N GLY A 55 -9.60 7.88 0.12
CA GLY A 55 -9.21 9.26 -0.12
C GLY A 55 -10.16 9.97 -1.07
N PHE A 56 -10.56 9.30 -2.16
CA PHE A 56 -11.56 9.83 -3.09
C PHE A 56 -12.97 9.88 -2.50
N VAL A 57 -13.37 8.87 -1.72
CA VAL A 57 -14.73 8.81 -1.14
C VAL A 57 -14.93 9.83 -0.02
N LEU A 58 -13.94 10.02 0.84
CA LEU A 58 -14.06 10.89 2.02
C LEU A 58 -13.67 12.35 1.73
N GLY A 59 -12.91 12.61 0.66
CA GLY A 59 -12.36 13.93 0.37
C GLY A 59 -11.30 14.41 1.36
N ASP A 60 -10.99 13.61 2.38
CA ASP A 60 -9.95 13.88 3.39
C ASP A 60 -8.95 12.71 3.41
N TRP A 61 -7.74 13.00 2.94
CA TRP A 61 -6.65 12.05 2.84
C TRP A 61 -6.09 11.63 4.20
N ALA A 62 -6.18 12.48 5.22
CA ALA A 62 -5.70 12.14 6.56
C ALA A 62 -6.63 11.11 7.21
N THR A 63 -7.94 11.37 7.19
CA THR A 63 -8.95 10.43 7.69
C THR A 63 -8.96 9.12 6.88
N ALA A 64 -8.80 9.19 5.55
CA ALA A 64 -8.66 8.00 4.71
C ALA A 64 -7.45 7.14 5.09
N ALA A 65 -6.29 7.76 5.37
CA ALA A 65 -5.11 7.04 5.83
C ALA A 65 -5.37 6.33 7.16
N ILE A 66 -5.99 7.00 8.13
CA ILE A 66 -6.35 6.40 9.43
C ILE A 66 -7.27 5.21 9.25
N TYR A 67 -8.36 5.36 8.49
CA TYR A 67 -9.30 4.26 8.25
C TYR A 67 -8.67 3.12 7.46
N SER A 68 -7.82 3.41 6.48
CA SER A 68 -7.10 2.37 5.75
C SER A 68 -6.22 1.52 6.67
N LEU A 69 -5.53 2.15 7.62
CA LEU A 69 -4.72 1.46 8.62
C LEU A 69 -5.58 0.61 9.55
N ILE A 70 -6.70 1.15 10.06
CA ILE A 70 -7.61 0.41 10.94
C ILE A 70 -8.20 -0.80 10.22
N ILE A 71 -8.65 -0.63 8.98
CA ILE A 71 -9.22 -1.72 8.17
C ILE A 71 -8.18 -2.81 7.93
N MET A 72 -6.96 -2.44 7.54
CA MET A 72 -5.87 -3.42 7.34
C MET A 72 -5.48 -4.13 8.63
N LEU A 73 -5.51 -3.44 9.77
CA LEU A 73 -5.28 -4.04 11.08
C LEU A 73 -6.34 -5.10 11.39
N VAL A 74 -7.63 -4.78 11.16
CA VAL A 74 -8.74 -5.73 11.38
C VAL A 74 -8.62 -6.93 10.44
N ILE A 75 -8.36 -6.72 9.15
CA ILE A 75 -8.16 -7.81 8.18
C ILE A 75 -7.01 -8.71 8.62
N THR A 76 -5.89 -8.13 9.04
CA THR A 76 -4.70 -8.87 9.47
C THR A 76 -4.99 -9.65 10.76
N ALA A 77 -5.65 -9.03 11.74
CA ALA A 77 -6.04 -9.69 12.97
C ALA A 77 -6.97 -10.89 12.69
N LEU A 78 -7.97 -10.72 11.81
CA LEU A 78 -8.85 -11.80 11.39
C LEU A 78 -8.10 -12.91 10.67
N ALA A 79 -7.18 -12.57 9.75
CA ALA A 79 -6.36 -13.54 9.05
C ALA A 79 -5.49 -14.37 10.02
N MET A 80 -4.90 -13.71 11.04
CA MET A 80 -4.13 -14.39 12.08
C MET A 80 -5.01 -15.30 12.93
N LEU A 81 -6.19 -14.82 13.37
CA LEU A 81 -7.13 -15.64 14.15
C LEU A 81 -7.57 -16.88 13.37
N LEU A 82 -7.94 -16.71 12.09
CA LEU A 82 -8.32 -17.83 11.23
C LEU A 82 -7.16 -18.81 11.03
N SER A 83 -5.93 -18.31 10.87
CA SER A 83 -4.73 -19.14 10.77
C SER A 83 -4.50 -19.95 12.06
N SER A 84 -4.61 -19.31 13.22
CA SER A 84 -4.47 -19.97 14.52
C SER A 84 -5.54 -21.04 14.75
N VAL A 85 -6.80 -20.76 14.40
CA VAL A 85 -7.90 -21.72 14.51
C VAL A 85 -7.69 -22.92 13.60
N LYS A 86 -7.26 -22.70 12.34
CA LYS A 86 -6.92 -23.79 11.41
C LYS A 86 -5.78 -24.67 11.93
N GLY A 87 -4.74 -24.05 12.51
CA GLY A 87 -3.63 -24.75 13.13
C GLY A 87 -4.08 -25.63 14.31
N LEU A 88 -5.01 -25.15 15.14
CA LEU A 88 -5.57 -25.93 16.25
C LEU A 88 -6.43 -27.10 15.75
N MET A 89 -7.26 -26.88 14.74
CA MET A 89 -8.13 -27.91 14.16
C MET A 89 -7.37 -28.98 13.34
N GLY A 90 -6.04 -28.89 13.24
CA GLY A 90 -5.23 -29.81 12.45
C GLY A 90 -5.48 -29.71 10.93
N MET A 91 -6.07 -28.61 10.47
CA MET A 91 -6.38 -28.34 9.06
C MET A 91 -5.23 -27.64 8.31
N GLY A 92 -3.99 -27.89 8.74
CA GLY A 92 -2.76 -27.32 8.20
C GLY A 92 -2.00 -28.28 7.31
#